data_AF-X0VUW8-F1
#
_entry.id   AF-X0VUW8-F1
#
_cell.length_a   1.000
_cell.length_b   1.000
_cell.length_c   1.000
_cell.angle_alpha   90.00
_cell.angle_beta   90.00
_cell.angle_gamma   90.00
#
_symmetry.space_group_name_H-M   'P 1'
#
loop_
_entity.id
_entity.type
_entity.pdbx_description
1 polymer ?
#
loop_
_entity_poly.entity_id
_entity_poly.type
_entity_poly.pdbx_seq_one_letter_code
_entity_poly.pdbx_strand_id
1 'polypeptide(L)'
;VTFRLMMQDLEAHFHELQRLQKEEQERFAKAASSLEKARDRKNDLPLEMENAEKTIQMAKNAMIEFETWKEFIEKLATEDVALKRIEEMGQAGAISGIIGSLENLIKFESKFRKALTVAASGWLKAVVVNDLKTALHCVESLKKMKIGRIKLIPLREVNEVEVKEVPNGSGIIGLAAELVKCDEKYLGAVNFVFGDTIIASGEKSAFLASQEGFRVVDLKGGLYEAGGGIESGFYRSPIDIFSLLPSEIAVGSLTKSV
;
A
#
# COMPACT_ATOMS: atom_id res chain seq x y z
N VAL A 1 -66.53 -76.30 -22.17
CA VAL A 1 -65.60 -75.87 -21.09
C VAL A 1 -64.31 -75.29 -21.68
N THR A 2 -63.71 -75.93 -22.68
CA THR A 2 -62.44 -75.55 -23.34
C THR A 2 -62.42 -74.15 -23.98
N PHE A 3 -63.47 -73.76 -24.70
CA PHE A 3 -63.55 -72.43 -25.35
C PHE A 3 -63.65 -71.29 -24.34
N ARG A 4 -64.36 -71.49 -23.23
CA ARG A 4 -64.48 -70.49 -22.16
C ARG A 4 -63.14 -70.23 -21.46
N LEU A 5 -62.37 -71.29 -21.23
CA LEU A 5 -61.01 -71.19 -20.67
C LEU A 5 -60.05 -70.48 -21.64
N MET A 6 -60.11 -70.80 -22.94
CA MET A 6 -59.32 -70.07 -23.96
C MET A 6 -59.70 -68.59 -24.04
N MET A 7 -60.99 -68.25 -23.93
CA MET A 7 -61.44 -66.85 -23.92
C MET A 7 -60.96 -66.09 -22.67
N GLN A 8 -60.97 -66.73 -21.50
CA GLN A 8 -60.44 -66.14 -20.27
C GLN A 8 -58.92 -65.93 -20.33
N ASP A 9 -58.19 -66.88 -20.92
CA ASP A 9 -56.74 -66.79 -21.12
C ASP A 9 -56.37 -65.68 -22.12
N LEU A 10 -57.16 -65.55 -23.20
CA LEU A 10 -57.01 -64.48 -24.19
C LEU A 10 -57.33 -63.10 -23.58
N GLU A 11 -58.36 -62.98 -22.74
CA GLU A 11 -58.67 -61.76 -21.99
C GLU A 11 -57.54 -61.39 -21.02
N ALA A 12 -56.96 -62.38 -20.32
CA ALA A 12 -55.82 -62.15 -19.43
C ALA A 12 -54.58 -61.65 -20.18
N HIS A 13 -54.23 -62.28 -21.30
CA HIS A 13 -53.13 -61.84 -22.16
C HIS A 13 -53.38 -60.47 -22.79
N PHE A 14 -54.62 -60.16 -23.18
CA PHE A 14 -54.98 -58.83 -23.68
C PHE A 14 -54.80 -57.75 -22.61
N HIS A 15 -55.24 -58.00 -21.37
CA HIS A 15 -55.01 -57.09 -20.25
C HIS A 15 -53.52 -56.93 -19.91
N GLU A 16 -52.74 -58.00 -19.98
CA GLU A 16 -51.29 -57.94 -19.78
C GLU A 16 -50.60 -57.11 -20.86
N LEU A 17 -50.95 -57.30 -22.13
CA LEU A 17 -50.45 -56.49 -23.25
C LEU A 17 -50.83 -55.01 -23.11
N GLN A 18 -52.05 -54.70 -22.67
CA GLN A 18 -52.46 -53.32 -22.38
C GLN A 18 -51.65 -52.71 -21.23
N ARG A 19 -51.35 -53.47 -20.17
CA ARG A 19 -50.51 -53.02 -19.07
C ARG A 19 -49.08 -52.74 -19.55
N LEU A 20 -48.48 -53.66 -20.30
CA LEU A 20 -47.13 -53.50 -20.87
C LEU A 20 -47.07 -52.30 -21.83
N GLN A 21 -48.08 -52.10 -22.66
CA GLN A 21 -48.18 -50.94 -23.55
C GLN A 21 -48.18 -49.63 -22.76
N LYS A 22 -48.93 -49.57 -21.65
CA LYS A 22 -48.98 -48.39 -20.78
C LYS A 22 -47.64 -48.15 -20.08
N GLU A 23 -47.00 -49.21 -19.55
CA GLU A 23 -45.69 -49.11 -18.90
C GLU A 23 -44.60 -48.61 -19.87
N GLU A 24 -44.58 -49.11 -21.12
CA GLU A 24 -43.64 -48.65 -22.15
C GLU A 24 -43.93 -47.22 -22.59
N GLN A 25 -45.19 -46.79 -22.68
CA GLN A 25 -45.55 -45.38 -22.93
C GLN A 25 -45.06 -44.46 -21.81
N GLU A 26 -45.20 -44.86 -20.54
CA GLU A 26 -44.70 -44.11 -19.40
C GLU A 26 -43.17 -44.04 -19.38
N ARG A 27 -42.48 -45.14 -19.72
CA ARG A 27 -41.01 -45.18 -19.87
C ARG A 27 -40.54 -44.27 -20.99
N PHE A 28 -41.20 -44.31 -22.15
CA PHE A 28 -40.88 -43.46 -23.28
C PHE A 28 -41.07 -41.98 -22.94
N ALA A 29 -42.16 -41.61 -22.27
CA ALA A 29 -42.40 -40.24 -21.82
C ALA A 29 -41.31 -39.74 -20.85
N LYS A 30 -40.86 -40.59 -19.91
CA LYS A 30 -39.76 -40.28 -18.99
C LYS A 30 -38.43 -40.12 -19.72
N ALA A 31 -38.14 -41.00 -20.68
CA ALA A 31 -36.92 -40.94 -21.49
C ALA A 31 -36.88 -39.68 -22.36
N ALA A 32 -38.00 -39.34 -23.02
CA ALA A 32 -38.15 -38.13 -23.83
C ALA A 32 -37.94 -36.86 -22.99
N SER A 33 -38.57 -36.76 -21.82
CA SER A 33 -38.37 -35.63 -20.90
C SER A 33 -36.92 -35.52 -20.39
N SER A 34 -36.26 -36.65 -20.14
CA SER A 34 -34.86 -36.66 -19.72
C SER A 34 -33.93 -36.21 -20.85
N LEU A 35 -34.22 -36.59 -22.09
CA LEU A 35 -33.46 -36.21 -23.27
C LEU A 35 -33.62 -34.72 -23.61
N GLU A 36 -34.82 -34.16 -23.40
CA GLU A 36 -35.08 -32.73 -23.54
C GLU A 36 -34.27 -31.92 -22.51
N LYS A 37 -34.31 -32.29 -21.23
CA LYS A 37 -33.49 -31.66 -20.19
C LYS A 37 -31.98 -31.76 -20.48
N ALA A 38 -31.53 -32.89 -21.02
CA ALA A 38 -30.13 -33.06 -21.38
C ALA A 38 -29.74 -32.18 -22.59
N ARG A 39 -30.67 -31.97 -23.53
CA ARG A 39 -30.49 -31.08 -24.67
C ARG A 39 -30.43 -29.62 -24.26
N ASP A 40 -31.31 -29.19 -23.35
CA ASP A 40 -31.32 -27.81 -22.83
C ASP A 40 -30.00 -27.50 -22.13
N ARG A 41 -29.55 -28.38 -21.23
CA ARG A 41 -28.22 -28.25 -20.59
C ARG A 41 -27.08 -28.17 -21.59
N LYS A 42 -27.13 -28.96 -22.67
CA LYS A 42 -26.11 -28.92 -23.72
C LYS A 42 -26.13 -27.59 -24.48
N ASN A 43 -27.29 -26.97 -24.63
CA ASN A 43 -27.43 -25.67 -25.29
C ASN A 43 -27.03 -24.50 -24.38
N ASP A 44 -27.14 -24.65 -23.06
CA ASP A 44 -26.72 -23.65 -22.08
C ASP A 44 -25.20 -23.69 -21.81
N LEU A 45 -24.57 -24.87 -21.94
CA LEU A 45 -23.14 -25.08 -21.69
C LEU A 45 -22.22 -24.10 -22.43
N PRO A 46 -22.44 -23.77 -23.74
CA PRO A 46 -21.61 -22.81 -24.45
C PRO A 46 -21.68 -21.39 -23.87
N LEU A 47 -22.85 -20.98 -23.36
CA LEU A 47 -23.02 -19.66 -22.74
C LEU A 47 -22.28 -19.61 -21.39
N GLU A 48 -22.37 -20.68 -20.60
CA GLU A 48 -21.59 -20.81 -19.36
C GLU A 48 -20.08 -20.81 -19.63
N MET A 49 -19.64 -21.50 -20.69
CA MET A 49 -18.24 -21.51 -21.12
C MET A 49 -17.76 -20.13 -21.57
N GLU A 50 -18.56 -19.39 -22.35
CA GLU A 50 -18.22 -18.02 -22.77
C GLU A 50 -18.09 -17.07 -21.56
N ASN A 51 -18.99 -17.18 -20.59
CA ASN A 51 -18.93 -16.39 -19.37
C ASN A 51 -17.69 -16.75 -18.52
N ALA A 52 -17.39 -18.04 -18.37
CA ALA A 52 -16.18 -18.49 -17.69
C ALA A 52 -14.90 -18.00 -18.38
N GLU A 53 -14.85 -18.03 -19.71
CA GLU A 53 -13.73 -17.50 -20.50
C GLU A 53 -13.55 -15.99 -20.30
N LYS A 54 -14.64 -15.21 -20.29
CA LYS A 54 -14.60 -13.77 -19.98
C LYS A 54 -14.04 -13.52 -18.60
N THR A 55 -14.50 -14.25 -17.59
CA THR A 55 -14.00 -14.11 -16.21
C THR A 55 -12.52 -14.47 -16.11
N ILE A 56 -12.08 -15.55 -16.76
CA ILE A 56 -10.66 -15.92 -16.82
C ILE A 56 -9.83 -14.83 -17.50
N GLN A 57 -10.33 -14.25 -18.59
CA GLN A 57 -9.61 -13.19 -19.30
C GLN A 57 -9.50 -11.92 -18.45
N MET A 58 -10.58 -11.53 -17.75
CA MET A 58 -10.56 -10.41 -16.82
C MET A 58 -9.57 -10.63 -15.67
N ALA A 59 -9.57 -11.83 -15.07
CA ALA A 59 -8.64 -12.19 -14.01
C ALA A 59 -7.18 -12.18 -14.48
N LYS A 60 -6.90 -12.68 -15.68
CA LYS A 60 -5.56 -12.62 -16.30
C LYS A 60 -5.09 -11.18 -16.50
N ASN A 61 -5.94 -10.32 -17.04
CA ASN A 61 -5.60 -8.92 -17.26
C ASN A 61 -5.31 -8.20 -15.94
N ALA A 62 -6.14 -8.42 -14.92
CA ALA A 62 -5.93 -7.86 -13.58
C ALA A 62 -4.61 -8.35 -12.95
N MET A 63 -4.26 -9.63 -13.14
CA MET A 63 -2.99 -10.18 -12.66
C MET A 63 -1.78 -9.53 -13.34
N ILE A 64 -1.83 -9.38 -14.67
CA ILE A 64 -0.77 -8.71 -15.43
C ILE A 64 -0.61 -7.26 -14.96
N GLU A 65 -1.71 -6.52 -14.82
CA GLU A 65 -1.68 -5.15 -14.28
C GLU A 65 -1.04 -5.14 -12.88
N PHE A 66 -1.45 -6.03 -11.99
CA PHE A 66 -0.89 -6.13 -10.65
C PHE A 66 0.62 -6.41 -10.65
N GLU A 67 1.10 -7.34 -11.48
CA GLU A 67 2.53 -7.64 -11.61
C GLU A 67 3.32 -6.43 -12.12
N THR A 68 2.81 -5.72 -13.13
CA THR A 68 3.46 -4.51 -13.64
C THR A 68 3.56 -3.40 -12.60
N TRP A 69 2.50 -3.19 -11.82
CA TRP A 69 2.48 -2.22 -10.73
C TRP A 69 3.45 -2.61 -9.61
N LYS A 70 3.50 -3.89 -9.26
CA LYS A 70 4.45 -4.41 -8.28
C LYS A 70 5.88 -4.13 -8.72
N GLU A 71 6.24 -4.45 -9.96
CA GLU A 71 7.58 -4.14 -10.50
C GLU A 71 7.88 -2.64 -10.48
N PHE A 72 6.89 -1.80 -10.83
CA PHE A 72 7.03 -0.35 -10.82
C PHE A 72 7.31 0.19 -9.42
N ILE A 73 6.59 -0.32 -8.41
CA ILE A 73 6.79 0.03 -7.00
C ILE A 73 8.14 -0.46 -6.49
N GLU A 74 8.53 -1.69 -6.82
CA GLU A 74 9.86 -2.21 -6.45
C GLU A 74 10.99 -1.37 -7.07
N LYS A 75 10.77 -0.80 -8.27
CA LYS A 75 11.75 0.07 -8.96
C LYS A 75 11.76 1.51 -8.43
N LEU A 76 10.62 2.08 -8.04
CA LEU A 76 10.52 3.50 -7.66
C LEU A 76 10.43 3.76 -6.15
N ALA A 77 9.73 2.90 -5.41
CA ALA A 77 9.42 3.07 -3.99
C ALA A 77 10.39 2.29 -3.09
N THR A 78 11.65 2.13 -3.50
CA THR A 78 12.62 1.32 -2.74
C THR A 78 12.78 1.79 -1.29
N GLU A 79 12.72 3.10 -1.05
CA GLU A 79 12.77 3.68 0.29
C GLU A 79 11.47 3.41 1.08
N ASP A 80 10.30 3.72 0.53
CA ASP A 80 9.02 3.51 1.22
C ASP A 80 8.73 2.03 1.52
N VAL A 81 9.09 1.12 0.59
CA VAL A 81 9.02 -0.33 0.81
C VAL A 81 9.99 -0.77 1.90
N ALA A 82 11.22 -0.24 1.91
CA ALA A 82 12.19 -0.55 2.95
C ALA A 82 11.76 -0.05 4.33
N LEU A 83 11.18 1.15 4.41
CA LEU A 83 10.64 1.73 5.64
C LEU A 83 9.52 0.85 6.20
N LYS A 84 8.49 0.57 5.37
CA LYS A 84 7.38 -0.30 5.76
C LYS A 84 7.87 -1.66 6.24
N ARG A 85 8.85 -2.25 5.53
CA ARG A 85 9.39 -3.55 5.91
C ARG A 85 10.08 -3.54 7.27
N ILE A 86 10.84 -2.50 7.59
CA ILE A 86 11.48 -2.36 8.91
C ILE A 86 10.44 -2.18 10.00
N GLU A 87 9.42 -1.36 9.78
CA GLU A 87 8.32 -1.21 10.74
C GLU A 87 7.57 -2.53 10.99
N GLU A 88 7.25 -3.29 9.94
CA GLU A 88 6.66 -4.64 10.06
C GLU A 88 7.54 -5.60 10.87
N MET A 89 8.86 -5.58 10.65
CA MET A 89 9.81 -6.39 11.42
C MET A 89 9.86 -5.97 12.90
N GLY A 90 9.70 -4.68 13.19
CA GLY A 90 9.58 -4.16 14.55
C GLY A 90 8.30 -4.65 15.23
N GLN A 91 7.16 -4.53 14.56
CA GLN A 91 5.86 -4.98 15.05
C GLN A 91 5.80 -6.50 15.28
N ALA A 92 6.43 -7.29 14.40
CA ALA A 92 6.56 -8.73 14.53
C ALA A 92 7.56 -9.17 15.62
N GLY A 93 8.30 -8.23 16.23
CA GLY A 93 9.33 -8.51 17.23
C GLY A 93 10.62 -9.12 16.66
N ALA A 94 10.77 -9.16 15.33
CA ALA A 94 11.99 -9.64 14.68
C ALA A 94 13.18 -8.69 14.92
N ILE A 95 12.91 -7.38 15.04
CA ILE A 95 13.89 -6.38 15.47
C ILE A 95 13.29 -5.59 16.63
N SER A 96 13.76 -5.85 17.84
CA SER A 96 13.39 -5.06 19.01
C SER A 96 14.03 -3.68 18.96
N GLY A 97 13.33 -2.67 19.46
CA GLY A 97 13.88 -1.32 19.65
C GLY A 97 13.62 -0.34 18.50
N ILE A 98 12.79 -0.73 17.54
CA ILE A 98 12.21 0.19 16.55
C ILE A 98 11.09 0.98 17.24
N ILE A 99 11.12 2.31 17.14
CA ILE A 99 10.14 3.22 17.75
C ILE A 99 9.11 3.65 16.72
N GLY A 100 9.56 4.12 15.55
CA GLY A 100 8.70 4.58 14.45
C GLY A 100 9.35 5.71 13.64
N SER A 101 8.70 6.17 12.58
CA SER A 101 9.19 7.30 11.77
C SER A 101 9.14 8.63 12.51
N LEU A 102 10.12 9.52 12.26
CA LEU A 102 10.20 10.82 12.92
C LEU A 102 8.94 11.68 12.69
N GLU A 103 8.36 11.65 11.49
CA GLU A 103 7.13 12.37 11.16
C GLU A 103 5.93 12.01 12.04
N ASN A 104 5.88 10.76 12.54
CA ASN A 104 4.83 10.29 13.43
C ASN A 104 5.10 10.69 14.90
N LEU A 105 6.33 11.08 15.23
CA LEU A 105 6.77 11.43 16.58
C LEU A 105 6.78 12.93 16.85
N ILE A 106 6.58 13.76 15.82
CA ILE A 106 6.65 15.22 15.91
C ILE A 106 5.39 15.90 15.36
N LYS A 107 5.19 17.16 15.74
CA LYS A 107 4.10 18.02 15.24
C LYS A 107 4.60 19.43 15.00
N PHE A 108 4.10 20.10 13.97
CA PHE A 108 4.38 21.51 13.71
C PHE A 108 3.17 22.19 13.05
N GLU A 109 3.10 23.52 13.17
CA GLU A 109 2.01 24.31 12.62
C GLU A 109 2.00 24.30 11.08
N SER A 110 0.80 24.35 10.49
CA SER A 110 0.61 24.30 9.03
C SER A 110 1.37 25.41 8.30
N LYS A 111 1.49 26.60 8.91
CA LYS A 111 2.22 27.74 8.35
C LYS A 111 3.72 27.48 8.16
N PHE A 112 4.31 26.56 8.93
CA PHE A 112 5.72 26.18 8.84
C PHE A 112 5.95 24.85 8.13
N ARG A 113 4.88 24.09 7.82
CA ARG A 113 4.98 22.74 7.24
C ARG A 113 5.94 22.67 6.07
N LYS A 114 5.84 23.63 5.14
CA LYS A 114 6.69 23.66 3.95
C LYS A 114 8.17 23.86 4.30
N ALA A 115 8.46 24.89 5.09
CA ALA A 115 9.81 25.22 5.52
C ALA A 115 10.44 24.07 6.34
N LEU A 116 9.69 23.49 7.28
CA LEU A 116 10.18 22.37 8.10
C LEU A 116 10.36 21.08 7.30
N THR A 117 9.50 20.82 6.30
CA THR A 117 9.70 19.66 5.42
C THR A 117 10.99 19.77 4.62
N VAL A 118 11.30 20.97 4.12
CA VAL A 118 12.54 21.26 3.41
C VAL A 118 13.74 21.24 4.36
N ALA A 119 13.62 21.85 5.55
CA ALA A 119 14.67 21.84 6.57
C ALA A 119 15.07 20.42 6.98
N ALA A 120 14.09 19.52 7.10
CA ALA A 120 14.35 18.13 7.41
C ALA A 120 15.07 17.36 6.29
N SER A 121 15.11 17.85 5.04
CA SER A 121 15.82 17.21 3.92
C SER A 121 15.63 15.68 3.83
N GLY A 122 14.39 15.22 3.96
CA GLY A 122 14.01 13.80 3.92
C GLY A 122 14.17 13.03 5.23
N TRP A 123 14.69 13.63 6.30
CA TRP A 123 14.79 12.99 7.63
C TRP A 123 13.44 12.78 8.32
N LEU A 124 12.35 13.41 7.86
CA LEU A 124 11.00 13.16 8.39
C LEU A 124 10.60 11.68 8.31
N LYS A 125 10.98 10.99 7.23
CA LYS A 125 10.71 9.56 7.05
C LYS A 125 11.70 8.64 7.78
N ALA A 126 12.73 9.20 8.42
CA ALA A 126 13.74 8.40 9.10
C ALA A 126 13.13 7.59 10.25
N VAL A 127 13.51 6.32 10.38
CA VAL A 127 13.04 5.48 11.49
C VAL A 127 13.89 5.76 12.72
N VAL A 128 13.24 6.19 13.79
CA VAL A 128 13.85 6.36 15.11
C VAL A 128 13.92 4.99 15.78
N VAL A 129 15.11 4.67 16.30
CA VAL A 129 15.40 3.42 17.01
C VAL A 129 16.06 3.71 18.35
N ASN A 130 16.04 2.77 19.29
CA ASN A 130 16.55 2.99 20.64
C ASN A 130 18.05 3.36 20.68
N ASP A 131 18.87 2.65 19.89
CA ASP A 131 20.33 2.75 19.94
C ASP A 131 21.02 2.32 18.64
N LEU A 132 22.33 2.53 18.56
CA LEU A 132 23.16 2.15 17.40
C LEU A 132 23.10 0.65 17.09
N LYS A 133 23.02 -0.20 18.12
CA LYS A 133 22.92 -1.66 17.93
C LYS A 133 21.67 -2.02 17.12
N THR A 134 20.53 -1.42 17.48
CA THR A 134 19.27 -1.61 16.76
C THR A 134 19.38 -1.07 15.33
N ALA A 135 20.00 0.10 15.15
CA ALA A 135 20.20 0.67 13.81
C ALA A 135 21.02 -0.25 12.90
N LEU A 136 22.11 -0.84 13.41
CA LEU A 136 22.94 -1.78 12.65
C LEU A 136 22.18 -3.06 12.28
N HIS A 137 21.35 -3.59 13.18
CA HIS A 137 20.46 -4.72 12.87
C HIS A 137 19.47 -4.40 11.73
N CYS A 138 18.88 -3.19 11.71
CA CYS A 138 18.05 -2.75 10.59
C CYS A 138 18.84 -2.72 9.28
N VAL A 139 20.04 -2.13 9.28
CA VAL A 139 20.92 -2.05 8.11
C VAL A 139 21.28 -3.43 7.58
N GLU A 140 21.68 -4.35 8.45
CA GLU A 140 22.01 -5.72 8.06
C GLU A 140 20.81 -6.46 7.47
N SER A 141 19.63 -6.28 8.05
CA SER A 141 18.39 -6.89 7.57
C SER A 141 18.03 -6.40 6.17
N LEU A 142 18.08 -5.08 5.94
CA LEU A 142 17.83 -4.49 4.62
C LEU A 142 18.85 -4.97 3.58
N LYS A 143 20.14 -5.03 3.94
CA LYS A 143 21.20 -5.56 3.06
C LYS A 143 20.97 -7.02 2.69
N LYS A 144 20.63 -7.88 3.66
CA LYS A 144 20.35 -9.31 3.42
C LYS A 144 19.15 -9.51 2.48
N MET A 145 18.11 -8.71 2.65
CA MET A 145 16.92 -8.76 1.79
C MET A 145 17.10 -7.99 0.47
N LYS A 146 18.16 -7.19 0.33
CA LYS A 146 18.40 -6.27 -0.79
C LYS A 146 17.25 -5.27 -1.02
N ILE A 147 16.66 -4.78 0.08
CA ILE A 147 15.50 -3.87 0.04
C ILE A 147 15.96 -2.45 0.40
N GLY A 148 16.05 -1.59 -0.61
CA GLY A 148 16.15 -0.13 -0.48
C GLY A 148 17.23 0.42 0.45
N ARG A 149 17.17 1.74 0.64
CA ARG A 149 18.00 2.48 1.60
C ARG A 149 17.06 3.36 2.41
N ILE A 150 17.30 3.42 3.72
CA ILE A 150 16.52 4.26 4.63
C ILE A 150 17.45 5.09 5.50
N LYS A 151 16.90 6.14 6.10
CA LYS A 151 17.54 6.90 7.17
C LYS A 151 17.13 6.32 8.53
N LEU A 152 18.09 6.27 9.46
CA LEU A 152 17.89 5.78 10.81
C LEU A 152 18.39 6.83 11.80
N ILE A 153 17.65 7.03 12.88
CA ILE A 153 18.03 7.92 13.99
C ILE A 153 18.16 7.08 15.25
N PRO A 154 19.39 6.72 15.67
CA PRO A 154 19.61 6.00 16.91
C PRO A 154 19.52 7.00 18.09
N LEU A 155 18.43 6.89 18.85
CA LEU A 155 17.99 7.93 19.79
C LEU A 155 19.01 8.20 20.89
N ARG A 156 19.61 7.15 21.45
CA ARG A 156 20.63 7.29 22.51
C ARG A 156 21.82 8.11 22.05
N GLU A 157 22.24 7.95 20.80
CA GLU A 157 23.43 8.59 20.24
C GLU A 157 23.18 10.05 19.84
N VAL A 158 21.92 10.46 19.61
CA VAL A 158 21.57 11.85 19.28
C VAL A 158 21.02 12.64 20.47
N ASN A 159 20.95 12.04 21.67
CA ASN A 159 20.36 12.68 22.85
C ASN A 159 21.05 13.98 23.29
N GLU A 160 22.37 14.10 23.05
CA GLU A 160 23.18 15.25 23.47
C GLU A 160 23.41 16.26 22.34
N VAL A 161 22.66 16.17 21.23
CA VAL A 161 22.83 17.11 20.13
C VAL A 161 22.34 18.50 20.56
N GLU A 162 23.30 19.41 20.68
CA GLU A 162 23.04 20.82 20.93
C GLU A 162 22.52 21.51 19.66
N VAL A 163 21.71 22.54 19.88
CA VAL A 163 21.24 23.41 18.82
C VAL A 163 22.24 24.53 18.55
N LYS A 164 22.30 24.99 17.30
CA LYS A 164 23.04 26.20 16.96
C LYS A 164 22.34 27.45 17.50
N GLU A 165 23.15 28.46 17.83
CA GLU A 165 22.63 29.78 18.15
C GLU A 165 21.91 30.40 16.95
N VAL A 166 20.83 31.12 17.24
CA VAL A 166 20.08 31.87 16.23
C VAL A 166 20.75 33.23 16.03
N PRO A 167 21.12 33.60 14.79
CA PRO A 167 21.68 34.92 14.51
C PRO A 167 20.65 36.01 14.74
N ASN A 168 21.14 37.15 15.22
CA ASN A 168 20.35 38.37 15.28
C ASN A 168 20.25 38.97 13.87
N GLY A 169 19.06 38.90 13.25
CA GLY A 169 18.88 39.41 11.90
C GLY A 169 17.42 39.75 11.60
N SER A 170 17.22 40.83 10.83
CA SER A 170 15.88 41.18 10.34
C SER A 170 15.35 40.09 9.42
N GLY A 171 14.13 39.61 9.71
CA GLY A 171 13.48 38.55 8.94
C GLY A 171 13.84 37.12 9.38
N ILE A 172 14.65 36.94 10.43
CA ILE A 172 14.84 35.63 11.07
C ILE A 172 13.63 35.34 11.97
N ILE A 173 13.02 34.17 11.79
CA ILE A 173 11.86 33.71 12.58
C ILE A 173 12.32 32.97 13.82
N GLY A 174 13.34 32.13 13.69
CA GLY A 174 13.88 31.32 14.79
C GLY A 174 14.51 30.03 14.29
N LEU A 175 14.92 29.17 15.22
CA LEU A 175 15.48 27.86 14.89
C LEU A 175 14.36 26.89 14.48
N ALA A 176 14.60 26.06 13.47
CA ALA A 176 13.62 25.07 13.03
C ALA A 176 13.22 24.11 14.16
N ALA A 177 14.16 23.71 15.02
CA ALA A 177 13.90 22.84 16.16
C ALA A 177 12.88 23.42 17.15
N GLU A 178 12.89 24.74 17.38
CA GLU A 178 11.96 25.43 18.29
C GLU A 178 10.51 25.46 17.77
N LEU A 179 10.34 25.29 16.46
CA LEU A 179 9.03 25.28 15.79
C LEU A 179 8.41 23.86 15.73
N VAL A 180 9.11 22.86 16.27
CA VAL A 180 8.70 21.46 16.28
C VAL A 180 8.32 21.04 17.70
N LYS A 181 7.17 20.40 17.85
CA LYS A 181 6.65 19.85 19.11
C LYS A 181 6.85 18.33 19.13
N CYS A 182 7.39 17.80 20.21
CA CYS A 182 7.58 16.36 20.44
C CYS A 182 7.62 16.04 21.94
N ASP A 183 7.61 14.75 22.30
CA ASP A 183 7.91 14.34 23.67
C ASP A 183 9.39 14.61 24.00
N GLU A 184 9.70 14.92 25.27
CA GLU A 184 11.05 15.27 25.74
C GLU A 184 12.12 14.24 25.35
N LYS A 185 11.77 12.96 25.42
CA LYS A 185 12.64 11.83 25.01
C LYS A 185 13.07 11.87 23.54
N TYR A 186 12.41 12.65 22.68
CA TYR A 186 12.72 12.78 21.25
C TYR A 186 13.43 14.09 20.90
N LEU A 187 13.72 14.96 21.89
CA LEU A 187 14.36 16.25 21.65
C LEU A 187 15.71 16.09 20.95
N GLY A 188 16.52 15.10 21.32
CA GLY A 188 17.79 14.82 20.64
C GLY A 188 17.61 14.52 19.15
N ALA A 189 16.57 13.76 18.77
CA ALA A 189 16.26 13.49 17.37
C ALA A 189 15.78 14.75 16.63
N VAL A 190 14.99 15.60 17.29
CA VAL A 190 14.57 16.89 16.73
C VAL A 190 15.77 17.82 16.53
N ASN A 191 16.66 17.94 17.51
CA ASN A 191 17.86 18.76 17.42
C ASN A 191 18.81 18.24 16.35
N PHE A 192 18.96 16.92 16.22
CA PHE A 192 19.74 16.32 15.15
C PHE A 192 19.25 16.70 13.75
N VAL A 193 17.92 16.76 13.55
CA VAL A 193 17.34 17.04 12.22
C VAL A 193 17.18 18.54 11.94
N PHE A 194 16.89 19.34 12.96
CA PHE A 194 16.46 20.73 12.81
C PHE A 194 17.34 21.74 13.55
N GLY A 195 18.25 21.27 14.39
CA GLY A 195 19.01 22.10 15.32
C GLY A 195 20.09 22.97 14.67
N ASP A 196 20.41 22.74 13.40
CA ASP A 196 21.38 23.52 12.64
C ASP A 196 20.74 24.48 11.62
N THR A 197 19.41 24.47 11.53
CA THR A 197 18.66 25.11 10.45
C THR A 197 17.75 26.20 10.97
N ILE A 198 17.89 27.40 10.42
CA ILE A 198 17.10 28.57 10.77
C ILE A 198 15.92 28.71 9.81
N ILE A 199 14.79 29.21 10.30
CA ILE A 199 13.67 29.62 9.46
C ILE A 199 13.70 31.15 9.28
N ALA A 200 13.61 31.61 8.04
CA ALA A 200 13.52 33.01 7.67
C ALA A 200 12.18 33.34 7.01
N SER A 201 11.75 34.59 7.10
CA SER A 201 10.47 35.06 6.54
C SER A 201 10.49 35.17 5.02
N GLY A 202 11.66 35.37 4.41
CA GLY A 202 11.81 35.45 2.96
C GLY A 202 13.23 35.22 2.44
N GLU A 203 13.32 35.13 1.11
CA GLU A 203 14.52 34.78 0.34
C GLU A 203 15.72 35.69 0.65
N LYS A 204 15.51 37.02 0.75
CA LYS A 204 16.58 37.98 1.02
C LYS A 204 17.21 37.77 2.40
N SER A 205 16.39 37.63 3.44
CA SER A 205 16.87 37.36 4.81
C SER A 205 17.55 35.99 4.89
N ALA A 206 17.03 34.99 4.17
CA ALA A 206 17.61 33.65 4.14
C ALA A 206 19.01 33.65 3.51
N PHE A 207 19.16 34.32 2.36
CA PHE A 207 20.45 34.46 1.68
C PHE A 207 21.48 35.24 2.50
N LEU A 208 21.09 36.33 3.15
CA LEU A 208 22.03 37.10 3.98
C LEU A 208 22.55 36.28 5.17
N ALA A 209 21.65 35.60 5.88
CA ALA A 209 22.05 34.73 6.99
C ALA A 209 22.86 33.51 6.52
N SER A 210 22.63 32.99 5.31
CA SER A 210 23.45 31.89 4.79
C SER A 210 24.88 32.31 4.46
N GLN A 211 25.09 33.56 4.04
CA GLN A 211 26.42 34.16 3.87
C GLN A 211 27.17 34.34 5.19
N GLU A 212 26.45 34.41 6.31
CA GLU A 212 27.01 34.43 7.67
C GLU A 212 27.34 33.02 8.21
N GLY A 213 27.16 31.98 7.40
CA GLY A 213 27.55 30.61 7.74
C GLY A 213 26.42 29.75 8.34
N PHE A 214 25.17 30.21 8.24
CA PHE A 214 24.02 29.43 8.71
C PHE A 214 23.33 28.66 7.60
N ARG A 215 22.74 27.52 7.95
CA ARG A 215 21.79 26.83 7.08
C ARG A 215 20.41 27.42 7.31
N VAL A 216 19.72 27.86 6.26
CA VAL A 216 18.50 28.64 6.38
C VAL A 216 17.45 28.15 5.38
N VAL A 217 16.19 28.10 5.81
CA VAL A 217 15.04 27.83 4.96
C VAL A 217 14.04 28.97 5.06
N ASP A 218 13.57 29.50 3.94
CA ASP A 218 12.49 30.49 3.95
C ASP A 218 11.10 29.85 4.06
N LEU A 219 10.08 30.64 4.39
CA LEU A 219 8.69 30.17 4.46
C LEU A 219 8.13 29.59 3.15
N LYS A 220 8.72 29.95 2.00
CA LYS A 220 8.33 29.41 0.69
C LYS A 220 9.04 28.09 0.37
N GLY A 221 9.97 27.64 1.21
CA GLY A 221 10.71 26.39 1.06
C GLY A 221 11.96 26.50 0.20
N GLY A 222 12.52 27.70 0.01
CA GLY A 222 13.88 27.85 -0.51
C GLY A 222 14.90 27.48 0.58
N LEU A 223 15.83 26.58 0.26
CA LEU A 223 16.91 26.15 1.15
C LEU A 223 18.21 26.86 0.76
N TYR A 224 18.91 27.38 1.76
CA TYR A 224 20.15 28.10 1.65
C TYR A 224 21.16 27.43 2.58
N GLU A 225 22.17 26.79 2.00
CA GLU A 225 23.23 26.13 2.75
C GLU A 225 24.24 27.15 3.29
N ALA A 226 24.87 26.80 4.40
CA ALA A 226 25.93 27.62 5.00
C ALA A 226 27.04 27.90 3.97
N GLY A 227 27.34 29.19 3.73
CA GLY A 227 28.30 29.62 2.71
C GLY A 227 27.70 29.91 1.34
N GLY A 228 26.36 29.93 1.21
CA GLY A 228 25.67 30.54 0.06
C GLY A 228 25.16 29.58 -1.02
N GLY A 229 25.23 28.26 -0.80
CA GLY A 229 24.58 27.29 -1.68
C GLY A 229 23.06 27.46 -1.65
N ILE A 230 22.37 27.31 -2.79
CA ILE A 230 20.92 27.52 -2.88
C ILE A 230 20.26 26.33 -3.56
N GLU A 231 19.27 25.76 -2.90
CA GLU A 231 18.29 24.84 -3.47
C GLU A 231 16.92 25.51 -3.45
N SER A 232 16.42 25.91 -4.62
CA SER A 232 15.17 26.65 -4.76
C SER A 232 14.44 26.28 -6.05
N GLY A 233 13.13 26.47 -6.06
CA GLY A 233 12.24 26.06 -7.16
C GLY A 233 10.80 25.89 -6.70
N PHE A 234 9.94 25.34 -7.56
CA PHE A 234 8.57 25.06 -7.19
C PHE A 234 8.51 23.78 -6.34
N TYR A 235 8.30 23.93 -5.03
CA TYR A 235 8.04 22.81 -4.14
C TYR A 235 6.84 22.00 -4.61
N ARG A 236 7.06 20.72 -4.88
CA ARG A 236 6.01 19.73 -5.09
C ARG A 236 5.86 18.93 -3.81
N SER A 237 4.63 18.75 -3.36
CA SER A 237 4.36 17.82 -2.27
C SER A 237 4.86 16.42 -2.66
N PRO A 238 5.48 15.66 -1.73
CA PRO A 238 5.84 14.27 -1.98
C PRO A 238 4.63 13.48 -2.49
N ILE A 239 4.84 12.68 -3.53
CA ILE A 239 3.80 11.79 -4.06
C ILE A 239 3.74 10.57 -3.13
N ASP A 240 2.55 10.26 -2.63
CA ASP A 240 2.32 8.98 -1.98
C ASP A 240 2.15 7.90 -3.07
N ILE A 241 3.19 7.12 -3.30
CA ILE A 241 3.21 6.09 -4.35
C ILE A 241 2.16 5.01 -4.06
N PHE A 242 1.84 4.74 -2.78
CA PHE A 242 0.81 3.76 -2.43
C PHE A 242 -0.60 4.25 -2.74
N SER A 243 -0.83 5.57 -2.77
CA SER A 243 -2.10 6.14 -3.23
C SER A 243 -2.37 5.93 -4.72
N LEU A 244 -1.33 5.61 -5.50
CA LEU A 244 -1.45 5.27 -6.92
C LEU A 244 -1.81 3.79 -7.15
N LEU A 245 -1.83 2.97 -6.09
CA LEU A 245 -2.30 1.60 -6.19
C LEU A 245 -3.79 1.58 -6.52
N PRO A 246 -4.23 0.77 -7.50
CA PRO A 246 -5.64 0.47 -7.69
C PRO A 246 -6.21 -0.06 -6.37
N SER A 247 -7.15 0.66 -5.78
CA SER A 247 -7.81 0.22 -4.54
C SER A 247 -8.45 -1.17 -4.72
N GLU A 248 -8.62 -1.94 -3.64
CA GLU A 248 -9.37 -3.21 -3.65
C GLU A 248 -10.76 -3.09 -4.31
N ILE A 249 -11.34 -1.88 -4.38
CA ILE A 249 -12.61 -1.59 -5.06
C ILE A 249 -12.52 -1.82 -6.58
N ALA A 250 -11.36 -1.61 -7.20
CA ALA A 250 -11.13 -1.94 -8.61
C ALA A 250 -11.17 -3.46 -8.83
N VAL A 251 -10.67 -4.24 -7.86
CA VAL A 251 -10.71 -5.70 -7.86
C VAL A 251 -12.10 -6.23 -7.46
N GLY A 252 -12.86 -5.51 -6.64
CA GLY A 252 -14.22 -5.86 -6.22
C GLY A 252 -15.24 -5.87 -7.37
N SER A 253 -14.96 -5.19 -8.49
CA SER A 253 -15.77 -5.29 -9.71
C SER A 253 -15.72 -6.68 -10.35
N LEU A 254 -14.65 -7.46 -10.11
CA LEU A 254 -14.56 -8.87 -10.50
C LEU A 254 -15.48 -9.76 -9.67
N THR A 255 -15.66 -9.44 -8.38
CA THR A 255 -16.54 -10.23 -7.48
C THR A 255 -18.03 -9.96 -7.67
N LYS A 256 -18.40 -8.81 -8.25
CA LYS A 256 -19.81 -8.45 -8.53
C LYS A 256 -20.32 -8.89 -9.90
N SER A 257 -19.45 -9.50 -10.72
CA SER A 257 -19.78 -9.98 -12.06
C SER A 257 -19.96 -11.52 -12.12
N VAL A 258 -20.05 -12.18 -10.96
CA VAL A 258 -20.40 -13.60 -10.79
C VAL A 258 -21.80 -13.70 -10.22
#